data_AF-A0A955T582-F1
#
_entry.id   AF-A0A955T582-F1
#
_cell.length_a   1.000
_cell.length_b   1.000
_cell.length_c   1.000
_cell.angle_alpha   90.00
_cell.angle_beta   90.00
_cell.angle_gamma   90.00
#
_symmetry.space_group_name_H-M   'P 1'
#
loop_
_entity.id
_entity.type
_entity.pdbx_description
1 polymer ?
#
loop_
_entity_poly.entity_id
_entity_poly.type
_entity_poly.pdbx_seq_one_letter_code
_entity_poly.pdbx_strand_id
1 'polypeptide(L)'
;MATTAVQEIDNTSNDPTKRPTLVTGGLDFNGVTETVCRVAEAPSAPKSWYFLLVIAVAALLNLFVWVGYLITTGTGVWGLNNPVGWGWAIVNFVF
;
A
#
# COMPACT_ATOMS: atom_id res chain seq x y z
N MET A 1 37.85 0.34 -5.64
CA MET A 1 36.45 -0.05 -5.36
C MET A 1 36.38 -1.55 -5.46
N ALA A 2 36.30 -2.25 -4.33
CA ALA A 2 36.18 -3.70 -4.33
C ALA A 2 34.74 -4.05 -4.70
N THR A 3 34.56 -4.69 -5.85
CA THR A 3 33.30 -5.35 -6.22
C THR A 3 33.13 -6.53 -5.28
N THR A 4 32.48 -6.31 -4.14
CA THR A 4 32.06 -7.39 -3.24
C THR A 4 31.11 -8.26 -4.03
N ALA A 5 31.51 -9.50 -4.30
CA ALA A 5 30.64 -10.49 -4.92
C ALA A 5 29.34 -10.56 -4.09
N VAL A 6 28.19 -10.35 -4.74
CA VAL A 6 26.89 -10.50 -4.09
C VAL A 6 26.79 -11.95 -3.66
N GLN A 7 27.01 -12.21 -2.38
CA GLN A 7 26.82 -13.54 -1.83
C GLN A 7 25.32 -13.83 -1.89
N GLU A 8 24.94 -14.92 -2.55
CA GLU A 8 23.55 -15.38 -2.54
C GLU A 8 23.21 -15.80 -1.10
N ILE A 9 22.42 -14.98 -0.42
CA ILE A 9 21.97 -15.23 0.95
C ILE A 9 20.59 -15.89 0.85
N ASP A 10 20.50 -17.18 1.19
CA ASP A 10 19.20 -17.85 1.35
C ASP A 10 18.56 -17.43 2.69
N ASN A 11 17.72 -16.41 2.63
CA ASN A 11 16.92 -15.92 3.74
C ASN A 11 15.50 -16.53 3.78
N THR A 12 15.24 -17.56 2.97
CA THR A 12 13.93 -18.24 2.90
C THR A 12 13.86 -19.50 3.76
N SER A 13 15.02 -19.97 4.25
CA SER A 13 15.09 -21.09 5.18
C SER A 13 14.42 -20.78 6.53
N ASN A 14 13.57 -21.70 7.00
CA ASN A 14 12.84 -21.59 8.27
C ASN A 14 13.48 -22.49 9.34
N ASP A 15 14.70 -22.15 9.77
CA ASP A 15 15.37 -22.78 10.91
C ASP A 15 15.05 -21.98 12.20
N PRO A 16 14.28 -22.51 13.16
CA PRO A 16 13.92 -21.79 14.38
C PRO A 16 15.13 -21.52 15.30
N THR A 17 16.28 -22.17 15.08
CA THR A 17 17.49 -21.98 15.88
C THR A 17 18.36 -20.81 15.38
N LYS A 18 18.12 -20.31 14.17
CA LYS A 18 18.90 -19.23 13.55
C LYS A 18 17.98 -18.13 13.07
N ARG A 19 18.36 -16.88 13.35
CA ARG A 19 17.63 -15.73 12.80
C ARG A 19 17.99 -15.58 11.32
N PRO A 20 17.01 -15.49 10.41
CA PRO A 20 17.29 -15.22 9.01
C PRO A 20 17.84 -13.80 8.84
N THR A 21 18.69 -13.62 7.83
CA THR A 21 19.19 -12.30 7.44
C THR A 21 18.09 -11.52 6.73
N LEU A 22 17.69 -10.37 7.29
CA LEU A 22 16.60 -9.53 6.76
C LEU A 22 17.07 -8.47 5.75
N VAL A 23 18.34 -8.04 5.85
CA VAL A 23 18.94 -7.05 4.96
C VAL A 23 19.91 -7.76 4.04
N THR A 24 19.54 -7.86 2.77
CA THR A 24 20.35 -8.48 1.72
C THR A 24 21.07 -7.41 0.90
N GLY A 25 22.01 -7.84 0.04
CA GLY A 25 22.71 -6.93 -0.87
C GLY A 25 23.95 -6.24 -0.29
N GLY A 26 24.28 -6.47 1.00
CA GLY A 26 25.56 -6.05 1.58
C GLY A 26 25.81 -4.54 1.63
N LEU A 27 24.73 -3.75 1.73
CA LEU A 27 24.81 -2.29 1.79
C LEU A 27 25.44 -1.84 3.12
N ASP A 28 26.31 -0.84 3.05
CA ASP A 28 26.79 -0.10 4.21
C ASP A 28 25.79 1.02 4.59
N PHE A 29 26.06 1.74 5.69
CA PHE A 29 25.16 2.80 6.17
C PHE A 29 24.96 3.93 5.14
N ASN A 30 25.98 4.21 4.32
CA ASN A 30 25.87 5.18 3.25
C ASN A 30 24.94 4.67 2.14
N GLY A 31 25.11 3.42 1.69
CA GLY A 31 24.28 2.79 0.66
C GLY A 31 22.80 2.69 1.04
N VAL A 32 22.49 2.49 2.34
CA VAL A 32 21.10 2.56 2.84
C VAL A 32 20.53 3.97 2.67
N THR A 33 21.28 4.99 3.10
CA THR A 33 20.88 6.40 2.97
C THR A 33 20.60 6.74 1.52
N GLU A 34 21.53 6.44 0.62
CA GLU A 34 21.40 6.70 -0.82
C GLU A 34 20.17 5.99 -1.41
N THR A 35 19.93 4.73 -1.04
CA THR A 35 18.80 3.95 -1.57
C THR A 35 17.44 4.53 -1.19
N VAL A 36 17.29 4.98 0.06
CA VAL A 36 16.03 5.53 0.58
C VAL A 36 15.83 6.97 0.11
N CYS A 37 16.83 7.82 0.26
CA CYS A 37 16.75 9.25 -0.07
C CYS A 37 16.51 9.49 -1.56
N ARG A 38 17.08 8.63 -2.44
CA ARG A 38 16.88 8.72 -3.89
C ARG A 38 15.42 8.80 -4.33
N VAL A 39 14.48 8.21 -3.58
CA VAL A 39 13.04 8.30 -3.90
C VAL A 39 12.52 9.73 -3.72
N ALA A 40 12.91 10.40 -2.64
CA ALA A 40 12.46 11.76 -2.31
C ALA A 40 13.26 12.84 -3.05
N GLU A 41 14.55 12.60 -3.28
CA GLU A 41 15.45 13.51 -4.00
C GLU A 41 15.31 13.42 -5.52
N ALA A 42 14.54 12.44 -6.03
CA ALA A 42 14.26 12.33 -7.45
C ALA A 42 13.62 13.64 -7.96
N PRO A 43 14.11 14.22 -9.07
CA PRO A 43 13.64 15.52 -9.56
C PRO A 43 12.17 15.49 -9.98
N SER A 44 11.63 14.32 -10.29
CA SER A 44 10.21 14.12 -10.58
C SER A 44 9.80 12.68 -10.28
N ALA A 45 8.53 12.49 -9.91
CA ALA A 45 7.97 11.17 -9.72
C ALA A 45 7.83 10.43 -11.07
N PRO A 46 7.86 9.09 -11.09
CA PRO A 46 7.64 8.35 -12.33
C PRO A 46 6.24 8.63 -12.89
N LYS A 47 6.09 8.62 -14.22
CA LYS A 47 4.81 8.91 -14.89
C LYS A 47 3.66 8.01 -14.41
N SER A 48 3.97 6.77 -14.07
CA SER A 48 3.01 5.80 -13.50
C SER A 48 2.42 6.28 -12.16
N TRP A 49 3.21 6.98 -11.33
CA TRP A 49 2.73 7.51 -10.06
C TRP A 49 1.63 8.56 -10.26
N TYR A 50 1.82 9.49 -11.20
CA TYR A 50 0.80 10.49 -11.53
C TYR A 50 -0.46 9.86 -12.11
N PHE A 51 -0.32 8.86 -12.97
CA PHE A 51 -1.46 8.15 -13.54
C PHE A 51 -2.29 7.44 -12.46
N LEU A 52 -1.63 6.72 -11.55
CA LEU A 52 -2.31 6.05 -10.44
C LEU A 52 -2.93 7.06 -9.45
N LEU A 53 -2.27 8.20 -9.22
CA LEU A 53 -2.83 9.26 -8.39
C LEU A 53 -4.14 9.80 -8.97
N VAL A 54 -4.20 10.04 -10.29
CA VAL A 54 -5.44 10.49 -10.94
C VAL A 54 -6.56 9.46 -10.78
N ILE A 55 -6.26 8.17 -10.93
CA ILE A 55 -7.25 7.09 -10.71
C ILE A 55 -7.73 7.09 -9.24
N ALA A 56 -6.81 7.21 -8.28
CA ALA A 56 -7.15 7.25 -6.86
C ALA A 56 -8.03 8.45 -6.51
N VAL A 57 -7.72 9.64 -7.05
CA VAL A 57 -8.51 10.86 -6.86
C VAL A 57 -9.89 10.73 -7.52
N ALA A 58 -9.98 10.15 -8.71
CA ALA A 58 -11.26 9.90 -9.36
C ALA A 58 -12.14 8.94 -8.54
N ALA A 59 -11.55 7.88 -7.98
CA ALA A 59 -12.26 6.96 -7.09
C ALA A 59 -12.72 7.64 -5.79
N LEU A 60 -11.90 8.52 -5.21
CA LEU A 60 -12.25 9.33 -4.04
C LEU A 60 -13.42 10.29 -4.32
N LEU A 61 -13.39 10.99 -5.46
CA LEU A 61 -14.49 11.87 -5.85
C LEU A 61 -15.78 11.08 -6.09
N ASN A 62 -15.69 9.91 -6.73
CA ASN A 62 -16.82 9.00 -6.88
C ASN A 62 -17.38 8.57 -5.52
N LEU A 63 -16.54 8.29 -4.52
CA LEU A 63 -17.00 8.02 -3.15
C LEU A 63 -17.82 9.18 -2.58
N PHE A 64 -17.34 10.43 -2.70
CA PHE A 64 -18.09 11.59 -2.22
C PHE A 64 -19.45 11.76 -2.91
N VAL A 65 -19.53 11.49 -4.22
CA VAL A 65 -20.81 11.50 -4.96
C VAL A 65 -21.78 10.48 -4.37
N TRP A 66 -21.35 9.24 -4.16
CA TRP A 66 -22.20 8.19 -3.61
C TRP A 66 -22.57 8.40 -2.15
N VAL A 67 -21.67 8.96 -1.33
CA VAL A 67 -21.98 9.35 0.05
C VAL A 67 -23.02 10.49 0.07
N GLY A 68 -22.87 11.50 -0.78
CA GLY A 68 -23.86 12.57 -0.91
C GLY A 68 -25.23 12.04 -1.35
N TYR A 69 -25.26 11.13 -2.32
CA TYR A 69 -26.48 10.44 -2.74
C TYR A 69 -27.11 9.64 -1.59
N LEU A 70 -26.31 8.88 -0.83
CA LEU A 70 -26.78 8.11 0.32
C LEU A 70 -27.42 8.99 1.39
N ILE A 71 -26.78 10.12 1.74
CA ILE A 71 -27.31 11.04 2.76
C ILE A 71 -28.63 11.66 2.31
N THR A 72 -28.73 12.03 1.03
CA THR A 72 -29.92 12.73 0.50
C THR A 72 -31.10 11.80 0.21
N THR A 73 -30.85 10.53 -0.13
CA THR A 73 -31.90 9.56 -0.47
C THR A 73 -32.20 8.56 0.64
N GLY A 74 -31.30 8.41 1.62
CA GLY A 74 -31.42 7.51 2.76
C GLY A 74 -30.73 6.15 2.55
N THR A 75 -30.61 5.40 3.65
CA THR A 75 -29.87 4.12 3.68
C THR A 75 -30.55 2.97 2.93
N GLY A 76 -31.79 3.14 2.48
CA GLY A 76 -32.52 2.14 1.70
C GLY A 76 -31.86 1.78 0.37
N VAL A 77 -31.06 2.69 -0.21
CA VAL A 77 -30.30 2.47 -1.44
C VAL A 77 -29.33 1.28 -1.34
N TRP A 78 -28.88 0.95 -0.14
CA TRP A 78 -27.97 -0.17 0.10
C TRP A 78 -28.63 -1.55 0.05
N GLY A 79 -29.96 -1.62 -0.13
CA GLY A 79 -30.66 -2.90 -0.18
C GLY A 79 -30.65 -3.65 1.16
N LEU A 80 -30.57 -2.91 2.26
CA LEU A 80 -30.71 -3.47 3.61
C LEU A 80 -32.11 -4.09 3.76
N ASN A 81 -32.18 -5.26 4.39
CA ASN A 81 -33.44 -5.97 4.62
C ASN A 81 -33.65 -6.19 6.13
N ASN A 82 -34.87 -6.37 6.59
CA ASN A 82 -35.14 -6.77 7.97
C ASN A 82 -35.06 -8.31 8.07
N PRO A 83 -34.22 -8.90 8.95
CA PRO A 83 -33.49 -8.28 10.08
C PRO A 83 -32.04 -7.85 9.83
N VAL A 84 -31.48 -8.06 8.63
CA VAL A 84 -30.09 -7.72 8.29
C VAL A 84 -29.92 -6.23 7.95
N GLY A 85 -29.92 -5.38 8.99
CA GLY A 85 -29.86 -3.92 8.84
C GLY A 85 -28.46 -3.30 8.71
N TRP A 86 -27.39 -4.10 8.63
CA TRP A 86 -26.01 -3.57 8.66
C TRP A 86 -25.29 -3.68 7.30
N GLY A 87 -25.34 -4.85 6.66
CA GLY A 87 -24.81 -5.08 5.31
C GLY A 87 -23.33 -4.68 5.14
N TRP A 88 -23.01 -4.13 3.96
CA TRP A 88 -21.65 -3.77 3.56
C TRP A 88 -21.02 -2.63 4.38
N ALA A 89 -21.85 -1.76 4.97
CA ALA A 89 -21.39 -0.63 5.77
C ALA A 89 -20.48 -1.05 6.90
N ILE A 90 -20.92 -2.05 7.65
CA ILE A 90 -20.20 -2.52 8.83
C ILE A 90 -19.10 -3.51 8.46
N VAL A 91 -19.32 -4.32 7.42
CA VAL A 91 -18.30 -5.25 6.91
C VAL A 91 -17.04 -4.48 6.52
N ASN A 92 -17.20 -3.38 5.78
CA ASN A 92 -16.07 -2.54 5.35
C ASN A 92 -15.57 -1.58 6.44
N PHE A 93 -16.33 -1.34 7.51
CA PHE A 93 -15.84 -0.57 8.65
C PHE A 93 -14.91 -1.40 9.55
N VAL A 94 -15.16 -2.71 9.64
CA VAL A 94 -14.36 -3.63 10.46
C VAL A 94 -13.14 -4.16 9.72
N PHE A 95 -13.22 -4.31 8.39
CA PHE A 95 -12.09 -4.67 7.54
C PHE A 95 -11.08 -3.53 7.42
#